data_AF-A0A0L8MV00-F1
#
_entry.id   AF-A0A0L8MV00-F1
#
_cell.length_a   1.000
_cell.length_b   1.000
_cell.length_c   1.000
_cell.angle_alpha   90.00
_cell.angle_beta   90.00
_cell.angle_gamma   90.00
#
_symmetry.space_group_name_H-M   'P 1'
#
loop_
_entity.id
_entity.type
_entity.pdbx_description
1 polymer ?
#
loop_
_entity_poly.entity_id
_entity_poly.type
_entity_poly.pdbx_seq_one_letter_code
_entity_poly.pdbx_strand_id
1 'polypeptide(L)' 'MDDLLGLVRAAGRSAAVLGALADDFGLLDFEGRSFPGWHHHMTLMSAAYAFALRGHVGLPRAQPA' A
#
# COMPACT_ATOMS: atom_id res chain seq x y z
N MET A 1 25.46 -1.71 14.27
CA MET A 1 25.30 -2.59 13.09
C MET A 1 23.85 -3.07 12.98
N ASP A 2 23.23 -3.46 14.09
CA ASP A 2 21.81 -3.86 14.14
C ASP A 2 20.83 -2.78 13.68
N ASP A 3 21.07 -1.50 14.00
CA ASP A 3 20.24 -0.38 13.53
C ASP A 3 20.24 -0.26 12.00
N LEU A 4 21.42 -0.42 11.37
CA LEU A 4 21.55 -0.39 9.92
C LEU A 4 20.75 -1.53 9.28
N LEU A 5 20.86 -2.75 9.82
CA LEU A 5 20.08 -3.90 9.37
C LEU A 5 18.58 -3.69 9.62
N GLY A 6 18.21 -3.03 10.72
CA GLY A 6 16.84 -2.63 11.01
C GLY A 6 16.27 -1.70 9.95
N LEU A 7 17.03 -0.68 9.56
CA LEU A 7 16.63 0.30 8.54
C LEU A 7 16.46 -0.36 7.17
N VAL A 8 17.41 -1.21 6.76
CA VAL A 8 17.34 -1.95 5.48
C VAL A 8 16.08 -2.83 5.42
N ARG A 9 15.77 -3.55 6.51
CA ARG A 9 14.54 -4.36 6.58
C ARG A 9 13.27 -3.50 6.54
N ALA A 10 13.29 -2.32 7.19
CA ALA A 10 12.16 -1.40 7.13
C ALA A 10 11.94 -0.88 5.70
N ALA A 11 13.01 -0.51 4.99
CA ALA A 11 12.92 -0.09 3.60
C ALA A 11 12.33 -1.17 2.69
N GLY A 12 12.78 -2.43 2.85
CA GLY A 12 12.24 -3.56 2.10
C GLY A 12 10.74 -3.79 2.36
N ARG A 13 10.31 -3.68 3.62
CA ARG A 13 8.87 -3.75 3.97
C ARG A 13 8.08 -2.60 3.37
N SER A 14 8.58 -1.38 3.42
CA SER A 14 7.91 -0.22 2.83
C SER A 14 7.72 -0.40 1.32
N ALA A 15 8.75 -0.90 0.61
CA ALA A 15 8.64 -1.19 -0.82
C ALA A 15 7.56 -2.25 -1.11
N ALA A 16 7.51 -3.33 -0.33
CA ALA A 16 6.48 -4.36 -0.49
C ALA A 16 5.06 -3.83 -0.24
N VAL A 17 4.88 -2.98 0.79
CA VAL A 17 3.59 -2.35 1.07
C VAL A 17 3.18 -1.41 -0.07
N LEU A 18 4.10 -0.60 -0.59
CA LEU A 18 3.81 0.28 -1.74
C LEU A 18 3.41 -0.52 -2.98
N GLY A 19 4.05 -1.68 -3.22
CA GLY A 19 3.65 -2.61 -4.28
C GLY A 19 2.20 -3.09 -4.10
N ALA A 20 1.86 -3.64 -2.93
CA ALA A 20 0.50 -4.09 -2.65
C ALA A 20 -0.54 -2.95 -2.75
N LEU A 21 -0.20 -1.74 -2.29
CA LEU A 21 -1.10 -0.59 -2.42
C LEU A 21 -1.31 -0.17 -3.88
N ALA A 22 -0.29 -0.27 -4.73
CA ALA A 22 -0.40 0.00 -6.16
C ALA A 22 -1.21 -1.08 -6.88
N ASP A 23 -0.94 -2.35 -6.61
CA ASP A 23 -1.54 -3.47 -7.33
C ASP A 23 -3.00 -3.72 -6.89
N ASP A 24 -3.31 -3.58 -5.59
CA ASP A 24 -4.58 -4.04 -5.03
C ASP A 24 -5.50 -2.91 -4.52
N PHE A 25 -4.96 -1.72 -4.23
CA PHE A 25 -5.72 -0.65 -3.57
C PHE A 25 -5.78 0.68 -4.34
N GLY A 26 -5.18 0.75 -5.53
CA GLY A 26 -5.29 1.90 -6.43
C GLY A 26 -4.46 3.11 -6.00
N LEU A 27 -3.27 2.90 -5.43
CA LEU A 27 -2.32 3.98 -5.09
C LEU A 27 -2.05 4.93 -6.27
N LEU A 28 -2.08 4.42 -7.50
CA LEU A 28 -1.75 5.17 -8.72
C LEU A 28 -2.99 5.58 -9.55
N ASP A 29 -4.19 5.28 -9.07
CA ASP A 29 -5.43 5.38 -9.87
C ASP A 29 -6.15 6.73 -9.73
N PHE A 30 -5.61 7.67 -8.96
CA PHE A 30 -6.23 8.98 -8.79
C PHE A 30 -5.96 9.90 -9.99
N GLU A 31 -6.99 10.17 -10.78
CA GLU A 31 -6.90 11.03 -11.99
C GLU A 31 -7.27 12.51 -11.75
N GLY A 32 -7.76 12.85 -10.56
CA GLY A 32 -8.20 14.22 -10.24
C GLY A 32 -7.05 15.22 -10.09
N ARG A 33 -7.36 16.52 -10.10
CA ARG A 33 -6.38 17.62 -9.96
C ARG A 33 -6.64 18.53 -8.76
N SER A 34 -7.23 17.98 -7.71
CA SER A 34 -7.49 18.70 -6.47
C SER A 34 -6.82 18.01 -5.31
N PHE A 35 -6.13 18.78 -4.48
CA PHE A 35 -5.54 18.26 -3.24
C PHE A 35 -6.59 17.63 -2.31
N PRO A 36 -7.79 18.23 -2.10
CA PRO A 36 -8.82 17.59 -1.30
C PRO A 36 -9.27 16.23 -1.85
N GLY A 37 -9.42 16.11 -3.17
CA GLY A 37 -9.78 14.84 -3.83
C GLY A 37 -8.68 13.79 -3.66
N TRP A 38 -7.42 14.18 -3.89
CA TRP A 38 -6.27 13.30 -3.70
C TRP A 38 -6.16 12.83 -2.25
N HIS A 39 -6.29 13.74 -1.29
CA HIS A 39 -6.20 13.40 0.13
C HIS A 39 -7.33 12.43 0.54
N HIS A 40 -8.55 12.65 0.06
CA HIS A 40 -9.67 11.74 0.31
C HIS A 40 -9.39 10.34 -0.26
N HIS A 41 -8.90 10.26 -1.51
CA HIS A 41 -8.48 9.01 -2.15
C HIS A 41 -7.43 8.26 -1.32
N MET A 42 -6.34 8.94 -0.96
CA MET A 42 -5.25 8.37 -0.16
C MET A 42 -5.74 7.87 1.21
N THR A 43 -6.66 8.59 1.83
CA THR A 43 -7.26 8.21 3.11
C THR A 43 -8.11 6.95 2.97
N LEU A 44 -9.00 6.89 1.98
CA LEU A 44 -9.87 5.73 1.74
C LEU A 44 -9.06 4.49 1.34
N MET A 45 -8.09 4.63 0.44
CA MET A 45 -7.14 3.57 0.07
C MET A 45 -6.44 3.01 1.31
N SER A 46 -5.96 3.89 2.21
CA SER A 46 -5.25 3.48 3.44
C SER A 46 -6.17 2.75 4.42
N ALA A 47 -7.41 3.21 4.56
CA ALA A 47 -8.42 2.57 5.40
C ALA A 47 -8.80 1.18 4.86
N ALA A 48 -8.95 1.04 3.54
CA ALA A 48 -9.23 -0.24 2.89
C ALA A 48 -8.07 -1.24 3.10
N TYR A 49 -6.82 -0.79 2.93
CA TYR A 49 -5.65 -1.62 3.20
C TYR A 49 -5.58 -2.06 4.67
N ALA A 50 -5.81 -1.15 5.62
CA ALA A 50 -5.84 -1.47 7.05
C ALA A 50 -6.98 -2.45 7.40
N PHE A 51 -8.14 -2.34 6.74
CA PHE A 51 -9.25 -3.28 6.90
C PHE A 51 -8.90 -4.66 6.34
N ALA A 52 -8.31 -4.74 5.14
CA ALA A 52 -7.86 -6.00 4.55
C ALA A 52 -6.79 -6.69 5.42
N LEU A 53 -5.86 -5.90 5.98
CA LEU A 53 -4.88 -6.38 6.95
C LEU A 53 -5.51 -6.89 8.24
N ARG A 54 -6.74 -6.51 8.61
CA ARG A 54 -7.44 -7.08 9.77
C ARG A 54 -8.14 -8.39 9.42
N GLY A 55 -8.42 -8.61 8.13
CA GLY A 55 -9.29 -9.66 7.64
C GLY A 55 -8.62 -10.85 6.99
N HIS A 56 -7.32 -11.13 7.21
CA HIS A 56 -6.52 -12.15 6.50
C HIS A 56 -7.12 -13.58 6.40
N VAL A 57 -8.11 -13.71 5.51
CA VAL A 57 -8.35 -14.78 4.55
C VAL A 57 -8.06 -14.13 3.19
N GLY A 58 -6.93 -14.53 2.58
CA GLY A 58 -6.62 -14.40 1.16
C GLY A 58 -6.63 -13.00 0.54
N LEU A 59 -5.48 -12.32 0.52
CA LEU A 59 -5.21 -11.44 -0.62
C LEU A 59 -4.93 -12.35 -1.83
N PRO A 60 -5.66 -12.19 -2.97
CA PRO A 60 -5.39 -12.95 -4.17
C PRO A 60 -3.94 -12.73 -4.58
N ARG A 61 -3.20 -13.81 -4.85
CA ARG A 61 -1.89 -13.66 -5.50
C ARG A 61 -2.15 -13.07 -6.88
N ALA A 62 -1.62 -11.87 -7.15
CA ALA A 62 -1.50 -11.36 -8.49
C ALA A 62 -0.73 -12.40 -9.34
N GLN A 63 -1.43 -13.03 -10.27
CA GLN A 63 -0.83 -13.91 -11.28
C GLN A 63 -0.25 -12.99 -12.35
N PRO A 64 1.07 -13.08 -12.66
CA PRO A 64 1.61 -12.37 -13.81
C PRO A 64 1.05 -12.99 -15.10
N ALA A 65 0.70 -12.10 -16.05
CA ALA A 65 0.32 -12.46 -17.42
C ALA A 65 1.54 -12.96 -18.23
#